data_AF-A0A1F9Z2H1-F1
#
_entry.id   AF-A0A1F9Z2H1-F1
#
_cell.length_a   1.000
_cell.length_b   1.000
_cell.length_c   1.000
_cell.angle_alpha   90.00
_cell.angle_beta   90.00
_cell.angle_gamma   90.00
#
_symmetry.space_group_name_H-M   'P 1'
#
loop_
_entity.id
_entity.type
_entity.pdbx_description
1 polymer ?
#
loop_
_entity_poly.entity_id
_entity_poly.type
_entity_poly.pdbx_seq_one_letter_code
_entity_poly.pdbx_strand_id
1 'polypeptide(L)'
;MVLRGLGPGLLATLMAAPLKKVVRAQLKKIYVLDDSGDMAGEYVLDPDTPIDYNDFLKVLPEDGIGDRESLFVGEYVFTAFQSGKFVFVLLSRGQLSPEDFDWTALLLSAADSHLAAAATRLPPARPSEAKSGPAPDTSLAEREARVAGKETGLTKLEAKLKADAANVKGRAEELDRQKVRLSAISDYVTELQHGIAKGMSKARKSLEMAEQYAATATTNAQEGQRAEIAAAQQQFQEERKAVLAARTGLEERYREAVARASELESEAKTASEALAKERADAAAREAEAEQARAAIEEKVQDLSQRFAGMAKERLLASHRPAEPSPAALQALEAEKAQLAKERKFLQRRAIEVLEREEQTRDAAAKLDGRESALRKREDENAAREAELAKGKAEAPTAAPAAGATDLDAARRDLEHRVKIIQQKALDLLEREERLRKRAAEIEEMETRLGVRASSK
;
A
#
# COMPACT_ATOMS: atom_id res chain seq x y z
N MET A 1 -42.59 -17.17 6.43
CA MET A 1 -42.26 -18.08 5.32
C MET A 1 -40.79 -17.86 4.99
N VAL A 2 -39.97 -18.92 5.08
CA VAL A 2 -38.54 -19.07 4.68
C VAL A 2 -37.67 -17.80 4.58
N LEU A 3 -36.74 -17.64 5.53
CA LEU A 3 -35.41 -17.07 5.28
C LEU A 3 -34.37 -18.16 5.59
N ARG A 4 -33.46 -18.43 4.66
CA ARG A 4 -32.57 -19.60 4.64
C ARG A 4 -31.15 -19.13 4.40
N GLY A 5 -30.21 -19.52 5.27
CA GLY A 5 -28.77 -19.39 5.01
C GLY A 5 -28.03 -18.25 5.72
N LEU A 6 -27.86 -18.35 7.04
CA LEU A 6 -26.61 -17.95 7.69
C LEU A 6 -25.86 -19.23 8.06
N GLY A 7 -24.60 -19.34 7.65
CA GLY A 7 -23.79 -20.54 7.82
C GLY A 7 -23.35 -20.74 9.29
N PRO A 8 -23.23 -22.00 9.77
CA PRO A 8 -22.75 -22.28 11.12
C PRO A 8 -21.22 -22.17 11.18
N GLY A 9 -20.72 -20.94 11.27
CA GLY A 9 -19.29 -20.66 11.36
C GLY A 9 -19.03 -19.34 12.09
N LEU A 10 -18.86 -19.45 13.42
CA LEU A 10 -18.33 -18.47 14.41
C LEU A 10 -19.02 -18.62 15.79
N LEU A 11 -19.21 -19.85 16.26
CA LEU A 11 -19.72 -20.14 17.62
C LEU A 11 -19.00 -21.33 18.27
N ALA A 12 -17.73 -21.53 17.91
CA ALA A 12 -16.90 -22.66 18.38
C ALA A 12 -15.42 -22.31 18.57
N THR A 13 -15.09 -21.05 18.90
CA THR A 13 -13.70 -20.59 19.18
C THR A 13 -13.42 -20.38 20.67
N LEU A 14 -14.20 -21.06 21.53
CA LEU A 14 -14.02 -21.11 22.99
C LEU A 14 -14.04 -22.57 23.47
N MET A 15 -13.20 -23.41 22.86
CA MET A 15 -12.84 -24.72 23.41
C MET A 15 -11.34 -24.97 23.23
N ALA A 16 -10.67 -25.21 24.36
CA ALA A 16 -9.38 -25.88 24.48
C ALA A 16 -8.24 -25.39 23.55
N ALA A 17 -7.74 -24.17 23.79
CA ALA A 17 -6.29 -24.04 23.77
C ALA A 17 -5.73 -25.04 24.82
N PRO A 18 -4.72 -25.85 24.51
CA PRO A 18 -4.19 -26.81 25.48
C PRO A 18 -3.67 -26.02 26.68
N LEU A 19 -4.15 -26.38 27.88
CA LEU A 19 -3.54 -25.99 29.13
C LEU A 19 -2.04 -26.35 29.03
N LYS A 20 -1.19 -25.34 28.79
CA LYS A 20 0.24 -25.47 29.02
C LYS A 20 0.36 -25.85 30.48
N LYS A 21 0.67 -27.11 30.75
CA LYS A 21 1.01 -27.58 32.09
C LYS A 21 2.14 -26.66 32.54
N VAL A 22 1.86 -25.75 33.48
CA VAL A 22 2.89 -24.96 34.11
C VAL A 22 3.78 -25.97 34.79
N VAL A 23 4.99 -26.18 34.24
CA VAL A 23 5.96 -27.08 34.83
C VAL A 23 6.40 -26.42 36.11
N ARG A 24 5.78 -26.84 37.22
CA ARG A 24 6.07 -26.30 38.55
C ARG A 24 7.58 -26.41 38.78
N ALA A 25 8.21 -25.28 39.12
CA ALA A 25 9.65 -25.21 39.32
C ALA A 25 10.08 -26.28 40.34
N GLN A 26 11.05 -27.10 39.95
CA GLN A 26 11.59 -28.12 40.84
C GLN A 26 12.80 -27.52 41.56
N LEU A 27 12.66 -27.25 42.85
CA LEU A 27 13.77 -26.83 43.70
C LEU A 27 14.76 -27.99 43.89
N LYS A 28 16.06 -27.71 43.75
CA LYS A 28 17.15 -28.72 43.72
C LYS A 28 18.17 -28.53 44.83
N LYS A 29 18.62 -27.29 45.04
CA LYS A 29 19.56 -26.93 46.11
C LYS A 29 19.20 -25.54 46.66
N ILE A 30 19.54 -25.27 47.91
CA ILE A 30 19.49 -23.94 48.52
C ILE A 30 20.87 -23.65 49.11
N TYR A 31 21.49 -22.55 48.69
CA TYR A 31 22.72 -22.05 49.30
C TYR A 31 22.35 -20.93 50.26
N VAL A 32 22.98 -20.91 51.44
CA VAL A 32 22.84 -19.85 52.44
C VAL A 32 24.14 -19.09 52.50
N LEU A 33 24.08 -17.78 52.31
CA LEU A 33 25.20 -16.85 52.41
C LEU A 33 25.04 -15.98 53.65
N ASP A 34 26.14 -15.62 54.29
CA ASP A 34 26.16 -14.74 55.45
C ASP A 34 26.17 -13.25 55.08
N ASP A 35 26.22 -12.37 56.10
CA ASP A 35 26.36 -10.91 55.98
C ASP A 35 27.58 -10.47 55.14
N SER A 36 28.58 -11.34 54.92
CA SER A 36 29.80 -11.07 54.16
C SER A 36 29.73 -11.58 52.70
N GLY A 37 28.71 -12.37 52.36
CA GLY A 37 28.59 -13.07 51.08
C GLY A 37 29.29 -14.42 51.02
N ASP A 38 29.84 -14.90 52.15
CA ASP A 38 30.49 -16.21 52.25
C ASP A 38 29.44 -17.32 52.48
N MET A 39 29.75 -18.54 52.02
CA MET A 39 28.81 -19.67 52.10
C MET A 39 28.69 -20.20 53.54
N ALA A 40 27.58 -19.84 54.19
CA ALA A 40 27.20 -20.30 55.53
C ALA A 40 26.64 -21.73 55.54
N GLY A 41 26.06 -22.22 54.43
CA GLY A 41 25.60 -23.61 54.32
C GLY A 41 24.95 -23.97 52.97
N GLU A 42 24.79 -25.27 52.72
CA GLU A 42 24.11 -25.83 51.55
C GLU A 42 23.05 -26.84 52.02
N TYR A 43 21.82 -26.71 51.49
CA TYR A 43 20.75 -27.69 51.63
C TYR A 43 20.48 -28.34 50.27
N VAL A 44 20.98 -29.56 50.09
CA VAL A 44 20.75 -30.36 48.88
C VAL A 44 19.41 -31.08 49.01
N LEU A 45 18.47 -30.77 48.12
CA LEU A 45 17.16 -31.44 48.03
C LEU A 45 17.15 -32.54 46.96
N ASP A 46 18.03 -32.43 45.95
CA ASP A 46 18.21 -33.41 44.89
C ASP A 46 19.71 -33.63 44.61
N PRO A 47 20.30 -34.77 45.03
CA PRO A 47 21.74 -35.01 44.97
C PRO A 47 22.28 -35.25 43.55
N ASP A 48 21.41 -35.57 42.59
CA ASP A 48 21.80 -35.83 41.19
C ASP A 48 21.92 -34.54 40.35
N THR A 49 21.94 -33.37 41.01
CA THR A 49 21.98 -32.06 40.35
C THR A 49 23.43 -31.68 39.95
N PRO A 50 23.75 -31.52 38.65
CA PRO A 50 25.12 -31.33 38.16
C PRO A 50 25.64 -29.88 38.27
N ILE A 51 25.01 -29.04 39.08
CA ILE A 51 25.34 -27.61 39.24
C ILE A 51 25.69 -27.35 40.70
N ASP A 52 26.85 -26.72 40.89
CA ASP A 52 27.42 -26.40 42.20
C ASP A 52 27.53 -24.89 42.44
N TYR A 53 27.82 -24.51 43.68
CA TYR A 53 28.02 -23.12 44.09
C TYR A 53 29.08 -22.38 43.26
N ASN A 54 30.11 -23.10 42.79
CA ASN A 54 31.13 -22.54 41.90
C ASN A 54 30.59 -22.09 40.53
N ASP A 55 29.47 -22.63 40.06
CA ASP A 55 28.84 -22.20 38.80
C ASP A 55 27.92 -20.99 39.00
N PHE A 56 27.34 -20.83 40.20
CA PHE A 56 26.70 -19.58 40.61
C PHE A 56 27.71 -18.42 40.61
N LEU A 57 28.87 -18.60 41.26
CA LEU A 57 29.91 -17.56 41.34
C LEU A 57 30.47 -17.13 39.97
N LYS A 58 30.46 -18.00 38.94
CA LYS A 58 30.87 -17.66 37.56
C LYS A 58 29.84 -16.80 36.80
N VAL A 59 28.59 -16.82 37.25
CA VAL A 59 27.45 -16.17 36.57
C VAL A 59 26.91 -14.98 37.35
N LEU A 60 27.32 -14.84 38.62
CA LEU A 60 27.07 -13.67 39.45
C LEU A 60 27.64 -12.40 38.77
N PRO A 61 26.83 -11.35 38.54
CA PRO A 61 27.31 -10.07 38.04
C PRO A 61 28.31 -9.41 39.01
N GLU A 62 29.20 -8.56 38.49
CA GLU A 62 30.14 -7.79 39.31
C GLU A 62 29.44 -6.82 40.28
N ASP A 63 28.20 -6.41 39.95
CA ASP A 63 27.32 -5.58 40.79
C ASP A 63 26.53 -6.40 41.86
N GLY A 64 26.66 -7.73 41.87
CA GLY A 64 25.89 -8.64 42.73
C GLY A 64 24.54 -9.09 42.14
N ILE A 65 23.69 -9.68 42.98
CA ILE A 65 22.32 -10.10 42.65
C ILE A 65 21.33 -9.48 43.65
N GLY A 66 20.26 -8.87 43.15
CA GLY A 66 19.22 -8.24 43.98
C GLY A 66 18.24 -9.23 44.61
N ASP A 67 17.46 -8.76 45.60
CA ASP A 67 16.37 -9.54 46.19
C ASP A 67 15.33 -9.92 45.12
N ARG A 68 14.99 -11.20 45.06
CA ARG A 68 14.08 -11.84 44.08
C ARG A 68 14.56 -11.82 42.64
N GLU A 69 15.79 -11.37 42.37
CA GLU A 69 16.38 -11.47 41.04
C GLU A 69 16.78 -12.92 40.71
N SER A 70 16.75 -13.26 39.42
CA SER A 70 16.94 -14.62 38.93
C SER A 70 17.99 -14.68 37.82
N LEU A 71 19.06 -15.43 38.05
CA LEU A 71 20.12 -15.72 37.07
C LEU A 71 19.87 -17.07 36.40
N PHE A 72 19.99 -17.11 35.08
CA PHE A 72 19.69 -18.29 34.27
C PHE A 72 20.98 -19.01 33.85
N VAL A 73 21.09 -20.29 34.17
CA VAL A 73 22.22 -21.16 33.83
C VAL A 73 21.68 -22.40 33.11
N GLY A 74 21.53 -22.27 31.79
CA GLY A 74 20.95 -23.32 30.93
C GLY A 74 19.49 -23.59 31.29
N GLU A 75 19.19 -24.79 31.77
CA GLU A 75 17.85 -25.19 32.22
C GLU A 75 17.53 -24.84 33.67
N TYR A 76 18.51 -24.31 34.41
CA TYR A 76 18.42 -24.02 35.83
C TYR A 76 18.41 -22.52 36.10
N VAL A 77 17.80 -22.14 37.21
CA VAL A 77 17.60 -20.75 37.64
C VAL A 77 18.06 -20.63 39.08
N PHE A 78 18.96 -19.68 39.35
CA PHE A 78 19.34 -19.24 40.68
C PHE A 78 18.51 -18.01 41.04
N THR A 79 17.68 -18.08 42.08
CA THR A 79 16.93 -16.90 42.59
C THR A 79 17.42 -16.54 43.98
N ALA A 80 17.88 -15.30 44.17
CA ALA A 80 18.31 -14.81 45.48
C ALA A 80 17.15 -14.24 46.30
N PHE A 81 17.19 -14.43 47.61
CA PHE A 81 16.26 -13.87 48.58
C PHE A 81 17.04 -13.32 49.77
N GLN A 82 16.84 -12.04 50.09
CA GLN A 82 17.45 -11.43 51.27
C GLN A 82 16.51 -11.59 52.48
N SER A 83 16.99 -12.21 53.56
CA SER A 83 16.22 -12.39 54.79
C SER A 83 17.09 -12.09 56.00
N GLY A 84 16.88 -10.92 56.61
CA GLY A 84 17.64 -10.48 57.78
C GLY A 84 19.13 -10.34 57.49
N LYS A 85 19.93 -11.22 58.09
CA LYS A 85 21.41 -11.28 58.00
C LYS A 85 21.94 -12.36 57.04
N PHE A 86 21.05 -12.98 56.28
CA PHE A 86 21.39 -14.09 55.38
C PHE A 86 20.77 -13.87 54.00
N VAL A 87 21.51 -14.28 52.96
CA VAL A 87 21.03 -14.31 51.58
C VAL A 87 20.87 -15.75 51.15
N PHE A 88 19.68 -16.13 50.74
CA PHE A 88 19.33 -17.49 50.32
C PHE A 88 19.26 -17.55 48.80
N VAL A 89 20.11 -18.37 48.19
CA VAL A 89 20.14 -18.57 46.74
C VAL A 89 19.53 -19.93 46.42
N LEU A 90 18.33 -19.92 45.84
CA LEU A 90 17.57 -21.12 45.49
C LEU A 90 17.88 -21.54 44.06
N LEU A 91 18.34 -22.78 43.87
CA LEU A 91 18.57 -23.40 42.57
C LEU A 91 17.34 -24.22 42.17
N SER A 92 16.63 -23.81 41.13
CA SER A 92 15.45 -24.49 40.61
C SER A 92 15.60 -24.86 39.13
N ARG A 93 14.93 -25.94 38.68
CA ARG A 93 14.77 -26.26 37.25
C ARG A 93 13.42 -25.73 36.79
N GLY A 94 13.45 -24.75 35.88
CA GLY A 94 12.30 -23.93 35.51
C GLY A 94 12.12 -22.67 36.38
N GLN A 95 11.35 -21.70 35.88
CA GLN A 95 11.10 -20.42 36.55
C GLN A 95 10.09 -20.57 37.70
N LEU A 96 10.44 -20.06 38.88
CA LEU A 96 9.55 -19.97 40.04
C LEU A 96 8.34 -19.05 39.76
N SER A 97 7.15 -19.45 40.22
CA SER A 97 5.95 -18.62 40.16
C SER A 97 6.02 -17.49 41.19
N PRO A 98 5.38 -16.32 40.98
CA PRO A 98 5.20 -15.33 42.06
C PRO A 98 4.56 -15.92 43.32
N GLU A 99 3.70 -16.94 43.19
CA GLU A 99 3.13 -17.66 44.33
C GLU A 99 4.18 -18.48 45.11
N ASP A 100 5.20 -19.03 44.43
CA ASP A 100 6.29 -19.75 45.09
C ASP A 100 7.21 -18.79 45.87
N PHE A 101 7.38 -17.54 45.39
CA PHE A 101 8.16 -16.49 46.06
C PHE A 101 7.58 -16.06 47.41
N ASP A 102 6.25 -15.99 47.53
CA ASP A 102 5.60 -15.61 48.80
C ASP A 102 5.70 -16.74 49.84
N TRP A 103 5.65 -18.01 49.41
CA TRP A 103 5.86 -19.17 50.30
C TRP A 103 7.32 -19.30 50.76
N THR A 104 8.32 -19.04 49.89
CA THR A 104 9.72 -19.04 50.32
C THR A 104 10.00 -17.90 51.29
N ALA A 105 9.53 -16.68 51.01
CA ALA A 105 9.66 -15.55 51.92
C ALA A 105 9.05 -15.81 53.31
N LEU A 106 7.88 -16.48 53.36
CA LEU A 106 7.23 -16.87 54.62
C LEU A 106 8.08 -17.89 55.41
N LEU A 107 8.62 -18.92 54.75
CA LEU A 107 9.44 -19.95 55.37
C LEU A 107 10.78 -19.39 55.89
N LEU A 108 11.41 -18.48 55.15
CA LEU A 108 12.67 -17.85 55.53
C LEU A 108 12.50 -16.92 56.76
N SER A 109 11.43 -16.12 56.78
CA SER A 109 11.06 -15.28 57.93
C SER A 109 10.79 -16.11 59.20
N ALA A 110 10.17 -17.29 59.06
CA ALA A 110 9.99 -18.22 60.17
C ALA A 110 11.33 -18.79 60.69
N ALA A 111 12.26 -19.15 59.79
CA ALA A 111 13.55 -19.72 60.14
C ALA A 111 14.47 -18.73 60.91
N ASP A 112 14.52 -17.46 60.49
CA ASP A 112 15.33 -16.41 61.15
C ASP A 112 14.93 -16.22 62.62
N SER A 113 13.63 -16.29 62.92
CA SER A 113 13.09 -16.19 64.29
C SER A 113 13.60 -17.28 65.26
N HIS A 114 13.96 -18.47 64.73
CA HIS A 114 14.47 -19.58 65.54
C HIS A 114 15.98 -19.49 65.80
N LEU A 115 16.75 -18.88 64.91
CA LEU A 115 18.21 -18.72 65.06
C LEU A 115 18.55 -17.62 66.08
N ALA A 116 17.79 -16.53 66.12
CA ALA A 116 18.01 -15.41 67.05
C ALA A 116 17.83 -15.79 68.54
N ALA A 117 17.02 -16.81 68.85
CA ALA A 117 16.66 -17.17 70.23
C ALA A 117 17.77 -17.90 71.00
N ALA A 118 18.78 -18.46 70.31
CA ALA A 118 19.79 -19.32 70.93
C ALA A 118 20.94 -18.56 71.64
N ALA A 119 21.07 -17.25 71.42
CA ALA A 119 22.32 -16.52 71.70
C ALA A 119 22.50 -15.93 73.13
N THR A 120 21.47 -15.94 74.01
CA THR A 120 21.44 -15.00 75.15
C THR A 120 21.03 -15.59 76.51
N ARG A 121 21.96 -16.13 77.33
CA ARG A 121 21.77 -16.38 78.79
C ARG A 121 23.09 -16.44 79.60
N LEU A 122 23.25 -15.62 80.65
CA LEU A 122 24.05 -15.88 81.88
C LEU A 122 23.70 -14.88 83.04
N PRO A 123 24.03 -15.13 84.34
CA PRO A 123 23.35 -14.57 85.54
C PRO A 123 24.20 -13.63 86.48
N PRO A 124 23.66 -13.09 87.61
CA PRO A 124 24.21 -11.94 88.37
C PRO A 124 24.75 -12.18 89.82
N ALA A 125 25.13 -11.09 90.53
CA ALA A 125 26.04 -11.02 91.72
C ALA A 125 25.42 -10.59 93.11
N ARG A 126 26.26 -10.38 94.16
CA ARG A 126 25.91 -9.87 95.54
C ARG A 126 27.07 -9.11 96.28
N PRO A 127 26.79 -8.14 97.19
CA PRO A 127 27.75 -7.54 98.18
C PRO A 127 27.18 -7.19 99.62
N SER A 128 27.99 -6.73 100.62
CA SER A 128 27.51 -6.09 101.92
C SER A 128 28.52 -5.26 102.80
N GLU A 129 28.01 -4.35 103.70
CA GLU A 129 28.68 -3.47 104.75
C GLU A 129 29.17 -4.25 106.04
N ALA A 130 29.73 -3.68 107.14
CA ALA A 130 30.76 -2.62 107.47
C ALA A 130 30.70 -2.17 108.99
N LYS A 131 31.51 -1.15 109.41
CA LYS A 131 31.55 -0.43 110.75
C LYS A 131 32.09 -1.25 111.96
N SER A 132 32.44 -0.77 113.19
CA SER A 132 32.38 0.52 113.96
C SER A 132 33.34 0.51 115.21
N GLY A 133 33.52 1.63 115.96
CA GLY A 133 34.22 1.72 117.30
C GLY A 133 33.37 2.41 118.41
N PRO A 134 33.83 2.62 119.69
CA PRO A 134 33.53 3.90 120.45
C PRO A 134 34.36 4.30 121.75
N ALA A 135 34.19 5.57 122.22
CA ALA A 135 34.00 6.09 123.62
C ALA A 135 35.21 6.49 124.56
N PRO A 136 35.04 7.36 125.61
CA PRO A 136 34.10 8.51 125.77
C PRO A 136 34.65 9.81 126.44
N ASP A 137 35.94 10.00 126.76
CA ASP A 137 36.50 11.33 127.20
C ASP A 137 37.66 11.82 126.33
N THR A 138 38.21 10.88 125.57
CA THR A 138 38.35 11.14 124.14
C THR A 138 37.06 11.69 123.50
N SER A 139 35.85 11.65 124.09
CA SER A 139 34.62 12.07 123.36
C SER A 139 34.56 13.52 122.93
N LEU A 140 35.22 14.49 123.59
CA LEU A 140 35.24 15.85 123.03
C LEU A 140 36.22 15.93 121.86
N ALA A 141 37.44 15.41 122.00
CA ALA A 141 38.41 15.33 120.91
C ALA A 141 37.97 14.40 119.75
N GLU A 142 37.19 13.35 120.03
CA GLU A 142 36.53 12.45 119.06
C GLU A 142 35.27 13.07 118.50
N ARG A 143 34.49 13.87 119.26
CA ARG A 143 33.37 14.64 118.68
C ARG A 143 33.92 15.71 117.76
N GLU A 144 34.98 16.40 118.13
CA GLU A 144 35.70 17.35 117.28
C GLU A 144 36.35 16.66 116.09
N ALA A 145 37.10 15.56 116.26
CA ALA A 145 37.65 14.79 115.13
C ALA A 145 36.56 14.13 114.26
N ARG A 146 35.39 13.81 114.81
CA ARG A 146 34.20 13.33 114.06
C ARG A 146 33.40 14.47 113.45
N VAL A 147 33.50 15.69 113.96
CA VAL A 147 32.94 16.92 113.36
C VAL A 147 33.85 17.36 112.23
N ALA A 148 35.16 17.54 112.44
CA ALA A 148 36.16 17.74 111.39
C ALA A 148 36.17 16.60 110.35
N GLY A 149 35.96 15.35 110.79
CA GLY A 149 35.76 14.19 109.90
C GLY A 149 34.47 14.26 109.09
N LYS A 150 33.40 14.81 109.66
CA LYS A 150 32.15 15.12 108.95
C LYS A 150 32.29 16.34 108.04
N GLU A 151 33.05 17.36 108.40
CA GLU A 151 33.30 18.58 107.61
C GLU A 151 34.20 18.28 106.41
N THR A 152 35.26 17.50 106.60
CA THR A 152 36.08 16.95 105.51
C THR A 152 35.29 15.93 104.66
N GLY A 153 34.32 15.23 105.26
CA GLY A 153 33.35 14.41 104.54
C GLY A 153 32.36 15.25 103.70
N LEU A 154 31.81 16.32 104.27
CA LEU A 154 30.86 17.24 103.65
C LEU A 154 31.52 18.01 102.51
N THR A 155 32.72 18.57 102.71
CA THR A 155 33.47 19.23 101.62
C THR A 155 33.82 18.26 100.49
N LYS A 156 34.16 17.00 100.77
CA LYS A 156 34.32 15.96 99.74
C LYS A 156 32.99 15.63 99.02
N LEU A 157 31.87 15.58 99.74
CA LEU A 157 30.56 15.37 99.15
C LEU A 157 30.10 16.58 98.33
N GLU A 158 30.31 17.81 98.78
CA GLU A 158 30.07 19.04 98.02
C GLU A 158 30.93 19.12 96.76
N ALA A 159 32.21 18.73 96.83
CA ALA A 159 33.08 18.67 95.68
C ALA A 159 32.58 17.63 94.65
N LYS A 160 32.14 16.46 95.10
CA LYS A 160 31.49 15.45 94.25
C LYS A 160 30.18 15.97 93.65
N LEU A 161 29.30 16.56 94.45
CA LEU A 161 28.01 17.09 94.01
C LEU A 161 28.20 18.24 93.00
N LYS A 162 29.22 19.10 93.18
CA LYS A 162 29.62 20.11 92.19
C LYS A 162 30.15 19.48 90.89
N ALA A 163 30.97 18.43 90.97
CA ALA A 163 31.45 17.70 89.79
C ALA A 163 30.33 16.96 89.05
N ASP A 164 29.42 16.31 89.78
CA ASP A 164 28.26 15.61 89.23
C ASP A 164 27.26 16.61 88.61
N ALA A 165 27.02 17.76 89.23
CA ALA A 165 26.22 18.84 88.66
C ALA A 165 26.84 19.38 87.36
N ALA A 166 28.17 19.55 87.30
CA ALA A 166 28.87 19.94 86.07
C ALA A 166 28.75 18.86 84.98
N ASN A 167 28.89 17.57 85.33
CA ASN A 167 28.71 16.44 84.41
C ASN A 167 27.27 16.34 83.87
N VAL A 168 26.27 16.51 84.73
CA VAL A 168 24.85 16.53 84.32
C VAL A 168 24.57 17.72 83.40
N LYS A 169 25.11 18.91 83.71
CA LYS A 169 24.98 20.08 82.84
C LYS A 169 25.62 19.84 81.46
N GLY A 170 26.85 19.32 81.41
CA GLY A 170 27.51 18.98 80.14
C GLY A 170 26.76 17.94 79.31
N ARG A 171 26.13 16.94 79.96
CA ARG A 171 25.26 15.96 79.29
C ARG A 171 23.97 16.59 78.77
N ALA A 172 23.37 17.54 79.50
CA ALA A 172 22.19 18.27 79.04
C ALA A 172 22.53 19.13 77.80
N GLU A 173 23.64 19.87 77.84
CA GLU A 173 24.13 20.67 76.70
C GLU A 173 24.40 19.81 75.45
N GLU A 174 24.97 18.61 75.62
CA GLU A 174 25.19 17.68 74.48
C GLU A 174 23.89 17.05 73.97
N LEU A 175 22.94 16.70 74.85
CA LEU A 175 21.60 16.26 74.43
C LEU A 175 20.87 17.35 73.65
N ASP A 176 20.97 18.62 74.04
CA ASP A 176 20.35 19.72 73.32
C ASP A 176 21.00 19.95 71.95
N ARG A 177 22.33 19.80 71.82
CA ARG A 177 23.01 19.76 70.50
C ARG A 177 22.51 18.60 69.63
N GLN A 178 22.31 17.42 70.21
CA GLN A 178 21.78 16.26 69.49
C GLN A 178 20.34 16.48 69.02
N LYS A 179 19.47 17.07 69.85
CA LYS A 179 18.10 17.46 69.45
C LYS A 179 18.12 18.42 68.26
N VAL A 180 18.97 19.46 68.29
CA VAL A 180 19.10 20.44 67.19
C VAL A 180 19.62 19.78 65.90
N ARG A 181 20.54 18.81 66.00
CA ARG A 181 20.96 18.03 64.83
C ARG A 181 19.83 17.16 64.27
N LEU A 182 19.07 16.49 65.13
CA LEU A 182 17.94 15.65 64.72
C LEU A 182 16.81 16.47 64.10
N SER A 183 16.50 17.67 64.62
CA SER A 183 15.51 18.56 64.01
C SER A 183 15.99 19.04 62.64
N ALA A 184 17.26 19.47 62.50
CA ALA A 184 17.80 19.88 61.19
C ALA A 184 17.78 18.75 60.15
N ILE A 185 18.02 17.49 60.55
CA ILE A 185 17.88 16.33 59.67
C ILE A 185 16.41 16.08 59.31
N SER A 186 15.49 16.21 60.26
CA SER A 186 14.05 16.10 60.02
C SER A 186 13.58 17.15 59.01
N ASP A 187 13.95 18.42 59.22
CA ASP A 187 13.59 19.54 58.35
C ASP A 187 14.11 19.28 56.92
N TYR A 188 15.38 18.90 56.78
CA TYR A 188 15.98 18.53 55.48
C TYR A 188 15.27 17.36 54.78
N VAL A 189 14.85 16.33 55.52
CA VAL A 189 14.06 15.21 54.97
C VAL A 189 12.68 15.70 54.50
N THR A 190 12.03 16.62 55.21
CA THR A 190 10.75 17.20 54.75
C THR A 190 10.92 18.07 53.50
N GLU A 191 12.01 18.83 53.38
CA GLU A 191 12.34 19.59 52.17
C GLU A 191 12.59 18.66 50.97
N LEU A 192 13.35 17.57 51.17
CA LEU A 192 13.57 16.55 50.14
C LEU A 192 12.25 15.89 49.71
N GLN A 193 11.40 15.48 50.65
CA GLN A 193 10.09 14.90 50.35
C GLN A 193 9.20 15.86 49.57
N HIS A 194 9.18 17.15 49.95
CA HIS A 194 8.45 18.18 49.20
C HIS A 194 9.04 18.41 47.80
N GLY A 195 10.36 18.43 47.66
CA GLY A 195 11.07 18.51 46.39
C GLY A 195 10.72 17.35 45.46
N ILE A 196 10.75 16.12 45.97
CA ILE A 196 10.38 14.90 45.24
C ILE A 196 8.90 14.94 44.83
N ALA A 197 7.98 15.28 45.74
CA ALA A 197 6.55 15.40 45.41
C ALA A 197 6.27 16.47 44.34
N LYS A 198 6.99 17.60 44.39
CA LYS A 198 6.91 18.67 43.40
C LYS A 198 7.54 18.27 42.05
N GLY A 199 8.60 17.46 42.06
CA GLY A 199 9.18 16.85 40.87
C GLY A 199 8.22 15.85 40.21
N MET A 200 7.70 14.90 41.00
CA MET A 200 6.74 13.88 40.58
C MET A 200 5.46 14.50 40.00
N SER A 201 4.89 15.53 40.64
CA SER A 201 3.69 16.21 40.13
C SER A 201 3.93 17.00 38.85
N LYS A 202 5.13 17.54 38.63
CA LYS A 202 5.53 18.12 37.33
C LYS A 202 5.69 17.03 36.27
N ALA A 203 6.41 15.95 36.57
CA ALA A 203 6.66 14.84 35.66
C ALA A 203 5.34 14.18 35.21
N ARG A 204 4.41 13.97 36.14
CA ARG A 204 3.06 13.47 35.87
C ARG A 204 2.27 14.41 34.96
N LYS A 205 2.29 15.72 35.20
CA LYS A 205 1.62 16.69 34.31
C LYS A 205 2.23 16.72 32.91
N SER A 206 3.55 16.60 32.78
CA SER A 206 4.18 16.48 31.45
C SER A 206 3.83 15.17 30.75
N LEU A 207 3.68 14.06 31.49
CA LEU A 207 3.21 12.78 30.95
C LEU A 207 1.77 12.90 30.45
N GLU A 208 0.85 13.40 31.29
CA GLU A 208 -0.57 13.59 30.96
C GLU A 208 -0.76 14.50 29.72
N MET A 209 0.05 15.56 29.59
CA MET A 209 0.07 16.40 28.38
C MET A 209 0.63 15.65 27.15
N ALA A 210 1.72 14.90 27.30
CA ALA A 210 2.30 14.12 26.21
C ALA A 210 1.36 13.01 25.71
N GLU A 211 0.63 12.35 26.61
CA GLU A 211 -0.41 11.37 26.28
C GLU A 211 -1.58 12.03 25.52
N GLN A 212 -2.00 13.24 25.90
CA GLN A 212 -3.03 13.99 25.15
C GLN A 212 -2.55 14.39 23.75
N TYR A 213 -1.29 14.81 23.58
CA TYR A 213 -0.72 15.09 22.26
C TYR A 213 -0.56 13.82 21.41
N ALA A 214 -0.16 12.69 21.99
CA ALA A 214 -0.09 11.41 21.30
C ALA A 214 -1.49 10.91 20.88
N ALA A 215 -2.47 10.98 21.78
CA ALA A 215 -3.85 10.61 21.50
C ALA A 215 -4.43 11.44 20.34
N THR A 216 -4.34 12.78 20.42
CA THR A 216 -4.83 13.67 19.36
C THR A 216 -4.08 13.51 18.02
N ALA A 217 -2.77 13.24 18.05
CA ALA A 217 -2.02 12.91 16.83
C ALA A 217 -2.52 11.61 16.18
N THR A 218 -2.79 10.57 16.99
CA THR A 218 -3.31 9.29 16.46
C THR A 218 -4.74 9.39 15.94
N THR A 219 -5.64 10.15 16.60
CA THR A 219 -7.00 10.37 16.08
C THR A 219 -6.96 11.14 14.75
N ASN A 220 -6.19 12.23 14.67
CA ASN A 220 -6.07 13.04 13.46
C ASN A 220 -5.49 12.23 12.29
N ALA A 221 -4.49 11.36 12.56
CA ALA A 221 -3.94 10.45 11.56
C ALA A 221 -4.96 9.40 11.08
N GLN A 222 -5.76 8.83 12.00
CA GLN A 222 -6.82 7.88 11.65
C GLN A 222 -7.97 8.54 10.86
N GLU A 223 -8.33 9.78 11.20
CA GLU A 223 -9.34 10.55 10.47
C GLU A 223 -8.85 10.91 9.06
N GLY A 224 -7.59 11.34 8.91
CA GLY A 224 -6.96 11.55 7.62
C GLY A 224 -6.97 10.29 6.75
N GLN A 225 -6.52 9.15 7.28
CA GLN A 225 -6.56 7.87 6.57
C GLN A 225 -7.99 7.44 6.18
N ARG A 226 -8.99 7.66 7.04
CA ARG A 226 -10.39 7.38 6.71
C ARG A 226 -10.92 8.29 5.59
N ALA A 227 -10.55 9.57 5.59
CA ALA A 227 -10.92 10.51 4.55
C ALA A 227 -10.26 10.15 3.20
N GLU A 228 -8.97 9.80 3.19
CA GLU A 228 -8.25 9.32 2.01
C GLU A 228 -8.87 8.04 1.43
N ILE A 229 -9.19 7.05 2.28
CA ILE A 229 -9.86 5.81 1.86
C ILE A 229 -11.26 6.12 1.29
N ALA A 230 -12.03 7.02 1.91
CA ALA A 230 -13.34 7.40 1.41
C ALA A 230 -13.26 8.11 0.05
N ALA A 231 -12.30 9.03 -0.13
CA ALA A 231 -12.05 9.72 -1.39
C ALA A 231 -11.63 8.74 -2.50
N ALA A 232 -10.71 7.81 -2.20
CA ALA A 232 -10.30 6.77 -3.14
C ALA A 232 -11.45 5.84 -3.54
N GLN A 233 -12.35 5.49 -2.61
CA GLN A 233 -13.56 4.72 -2.91
C GLN A 233 -14.55 5.50 -3.79
N GLN A 234 -14.70 6.81 -3.60
CA GLN A 234 -15.54 7.66 -4.45
C GLN A 234 -14.97 7.75 -5.86
N GLN A 235 -13.67 8.06 -6.01
CA GLN A 235 -12.98 8.09 -7.30
C GLN A 235 -13.13 6.77 -8.06
N PHE A 236 -12.88 5.63 -7.40
CA PHE A 236 -13.05 4.31 -8.01
C PHE A 236 -14.51 4.03 -8.46
N GLN A 237 -15.51 4.53 -7.73
CA GLN A 237 -16.92 4.43 -8.14
C GLN A 237 -17.25 5.32 -9.33
N GLU A 238 -16.65 6.51 -9.42
CA GLU A 238 -16.80 7.43 -10.56
C GLU A 238 -16.12 6.89 -11.81
N GLU A 239 -14.87 6.42 -11.71
CA GLU A 239 -14.17 5.73 -12.79
C GLU A 239 -14.97 4.51 -13.29
N ARG A 240 -15.47 3.67 -12.38
CA ARG A 240 -16.32 2.52 -12.74
C ARG A 240 -17.59 2.94 -13.47
N LYS A 241 -18.25 4.03 -13.06
CA LYS A 241 -19.42 4.58 -13.76
C LYS A 241 -19.05 5.11 -15.15
N ALA A 242 -17.94 5.84 -15.27
CA ALA A 242 -17.45 6.38 -16.53
C ALA A 242 -17.07 5.27 -17.53
N VAL A 243 -16.39 4.21 -17.07
CA VAL A 243 -16.05 3.03 -17.89
C VAL A 243 -17.32 2.29 -18.35
N LEU A 244 -18.34 2.15 -17.48
CA LEU A 244 -19.61 1.54 -17.87
C LEU A 244 -20.35 2.39 -18.92
N ALA A 245 -20.40 3.72 -18.76
CA ALA A 245 -21.02 4.63 -19.72
C ALA A 245 -20.28 4.66 -21.08
N ALA A 246 -18.94 4.64 -21.05
CA ALA A 246 -18.12 4.53 -22.25
C ALA A 246 -18.34 3.20 -22.97
N ARG A 247 -18.47 2.10 -22.21
CA ARG A 247 -18.80 0.78 -22.77
C ARG A 247 -20.18 0.77 -23.42
N THR A 248 -21.23 1.28 -22.77
CA THR A 248 -22.58 1.29 -23.36
C THR A 248 -22.63 2.15 -24.62
N GLY A 249 -22.00 3.34 -24.60
CA GLY A 249 -21.91 4.18 -25.80
C GLY A 249 -21.10 3.57 -26.94
N LEU A 250 -20.12 2.71 -26.65
CA LEU A 250 -19.39 1.95 -27.66
C LEU A 250 -20.21 0.76 -28.19
N GLU A 251 -20.97 0.06 -27.34
CA GLU A 251 -21.91 -0.99 -27.76
C GLU A 251 -23.03 -0.43 -28.65
N GLU A 252 -23.54 0.77 -28.36
CA GLU A 252 -24.52 1.49 -29.18
C GLU A 252 -23.94 1.86 -30.55
N ARG A 253 -22.77 2.52 -30.59
CA ARG A 253 -22.07 2.85 -31.84
C ARG A 253 -21.73 1.61 -32.68
N TYR A 254 -21.39 0.50 -32.04
CA TYR A 254 -21.15 -0.77 -32.73
C TYR A 254 -22.44 -1.33 -33.36
N ARG A 255 -23.57 -1.28 -32.64
CA ARG A 255 -24.88 -1.66 -33.20
C ARG A 255 -25.28 -0.78 -34.38
N GLU A 256 -25.11 0.54 -34.28
CA GLU A 256 -25.35 1.46 -35.39
C GLU A 256 -24.46 1.18 -36.59
N ALA A 257 -23.17 0.91 -36.37
CA ALA A 257 -22.23 0.57 -37.44
C ALA A 257 -22.59 -0.75 -38.14
N VAL A 258 -23.00 -1.78 -37.39
CA VAL A 258 -23.48 -3.05 -37.94
C VAL A 258 -24.78 -2.88 -38.72
N ALA A 259 -25.71 -2.06 -38.22
CA ALA A 259 -26.95 -1.74 -38.94
C ALA A 259 -26.65 -1.06 -40.28
N ARG A 260 -25.85 0.01 -40.29
CA ARG A 260 -25.44 0.70 -41.52
C ARG A 260 -24.67 -0.19 -42.49
N ALA A 261 -23.83 -1.10 -41.99
CA ALA A 261 -23.15 -2.07 -42.83
C ALA A 261 -24.15 -3.02 -43.53
N SER A 262 -25.17 -3.49 -42.81
CA SER A 262 -26.22 -4.35 -43.38
C SER A 262 -27.12 -3.62 -44.38
N GLU A 263 -27.40 -2.33 -44.15
CA GLU A 263 -28.11 -1.45 -45.09
C GLU A 263 -27.29 -1.31 -46.38
N LEU A 264 -26.03 -0.89 -46.28
CA LEU A 264 -25.11 -0.73 -47.42
C LEU A 264 -24.88 -2.05 -48.18
N GLU A 265 -24.84 -3.20 -47.50
CA GLU A 265 -24.80 -4.51 -48.17
C GLU A 265 -26.07 -4.79 -48.98
N SER A 266 -27.24 -4.39 -48.48
CA SER A 266 -28.51 -4.58 -49.19
C SER A 266 -28.64 -3.62 -50.39
N GLU A 267 -28.17 -2.38 -50.25
CA GLU A 267 -28.07 -1.40 -51.33
C GLU A 267 -27.08 -1.88 -52.41
N ALA A 268 -25.91 -2.38 -52.01
CA ALA A 268 -24.93 -2.94 -52.94
C ALA A 268 -25.48 -4.16 -53.70
N LYS A 269 -26.21 -5.06 -53.02
CA LYS A 269 -26.87 -6.22 -53.66
C LYS A 269 -27.92 -5.76 -54.68
N THR A 270 -28.85 -4.89 -54.29
CA THR A 270 -29.89 -4.38 -55.21
C THR A 270 -29.33 -3.58 -56.38
N ALA A 271 -28.29 -2.77 -56.17
CA ALA A 271 -27.56 -2.09 -57.25
C ALA A 271 -26.87 -3.08 -58.19
N SER A 272 -26.27 -4.15 -57.66
CA SER A 272 -25.64 -5.20 -58.49
C SER A 272 -26.66 -5.97 -59.34
N GLU A 273 -27.85 -6.23 -58.81
CA GLU A 273 -28.97 -6.85 -59.54
C GLU A 273 -29.54 -5.92 -60.61
N ALA A 274 -29.64 -4.62 -60.33
CA ALA A 274 -30.05 -3.61 -61.32
C ALA A 274 -29.06 -3.55 -62.49
N LEU A 275 -27.76 -3.44 -62.20
CA LEU A 275 -26.71 -3.45 -63.24
C LEU A 275 -26.65 -4.77 -64.02
N ALA A 276 -26.95 -5.90 -63.38
CA ALA A 276 -27.06 -7.18 -64.08
C ALA A 276 -28.25 -7.22 -65.06
N LYS A 277 -29.40 -6.66 -64.67
CA LYS A 277 -30.57 -6.50 -65.56
C LYS A 277 -30.28 -5.55 -66.72
N GLU A 278 -29.70 -4.38 -66.46
CA GLU A 278 -29.33 -3.42 -67.51
C GLU A 278 -28.35 -4.02 -68.52
N ARG A 279 -27.38 -4.84 -68.08
CA ARG A 279 -26.47 -5.57 -68.97
C ARG A 279 -27.17 -6.64 -69.79
N ALA A 280 -28.14 -7.36 -69.21
CA ALA A 280 -28.94 -8.34 -69.95
C ALA A 280 -29.84 -7.65 -71.00
N ASP A 281 -30.48 -6.54 -70.64
CA ASP A 281 -31.31 -5.74 -71.56
C ASP A 281 -30.47 -5.11 -72.68
N ALA A 282 -29.24 -4.65 -72.38
CA ALA A 282 -28.30 -4.16 -73.39
C ALA A 282 -27.88 -5.27 -74.36
N ALA A 283 -27.48 -6.45 -73.85
CA ALA A 283 -27.11 -7.59 -74.67
C ALA A 283 -28.28 -8.09 -75.55
N ALA A 284 -29.52 -8.06 -75.03
CA ALA A 284 -30.72 -8.38 -75.80
C ALA A 284 -30.92 -7.39 -76.97
N ARG A 285 -30.79 -6.08 -76.72
CA ARG A 285 -30.88 -5.04 -77.76
C ARG A 285 -29.76 -5.14 -78.79
N GLU A 286 -28.55 -5.51 -78.38
CA GLU A 286 -27.44 -5.77 -79.30
C GLU A 286 -27.73 -6.99 -80.19
N ALA A 287 -28.21 -8.10 -79.63
CA ALA A 287 -28.62 -9.28 -80.40
C ALA A 287 -29.77 -8.99 -81.37
N GLU A 288 -30.79 -8.21 -80.96
CA GLU A 288 -31.86 -7.73 -81.86
C GLU A 288 -31.30 -6.84 -82.98
N ALA A 289 -30.34 -5.96 -82.68
CA ALA A 289 -29.68 -5.10 -83.67
C ALA A 289 -28.81 -5.91 -84.65
N GLU A 290 -28.14 -6.97 -84.20
CA GLU A 290 -27.40 -7.90 -85.06
C GLU A 290 -28.34 -8.70 -85.98
N GLN A 291 -29.44 -9.24 -85.45
CA GLN A 291 -30.47 -9.89 -86.25
C GLN A 291 -31.07 -8.93 -87.30
N ALA A 292 -31.35 -7.69 -86.91
CA ALA A 292 -31.83 -6.66 -87.84
C ALA A 292 -30.79 -6.32 -88.92
N ARG A 293 -29.49 -6.25 -88.57
CA ARG A 293 -28.40 -6.06 -89.56
C ARG A 293 -28.32 -7.24 -90.53
N ALA A 294 -28.33 -8.48 -90.04
CA ALA A 294 -28.31 -9.68 -90.88
C ALA A 294 -29.52 -9.74 -91.83
N ALA A 295 -30.73 -9.44 -91.34
CA ALA A 295 -31.94 -9.40 -92.16
C ALA A 295 -31.98 -8.23 -93.16
N ILE A 296 -31.25 -7.14 -92.91
CA ILE A 296 -31.02 -6.07 -93.89
C ILE A 296 -30.01 -6.51 -94.93
N GLU A 297 -28.91 -7.15 -94.52
CA GLU A 297 -27.88 -7.65 -95.43
C GLU A 297 -28.45 -8.71 -96.38
N GLU A 298 -29.23 -9.67 -95.88
CA GLU A 298 -29.96 -10.65 -96.69
C GLU A 298 -30.82 -9.95 -97.74
N LYS A 299 -31.66 -8.97 -97.35
CA LYS A 299 -32.50 -8.19 -98.28
C LYS A 299 -31.68 -7.40 -99.31
N VAL A 300 -30.49 -6.90 -98.94
CA VAL A 300 -29.59 -6.19 -99.85
C VAL A 300 -28.96 -7.17 -100.85
N GLN A 301 -28.56 -8.36 -100.41
CA GLN A 301 -28.09 -9.43 -101.30
C GLN A 301 -29.22 -9.89 -102.25
N ASP A 302 -30.42 -10.07 -101.74
CA ASP A 302 -31.63 -10.46 -102.50
C ASP A 302 -31.99 -9.41 -103.56
N LEU A 303 -31.98 -8.12 -103.19
CA LEU A 303 -32.16 -7.01 -104.14
C LEU A 303 -31.02 -6.95 -105.16
N SER A 304 -29.78 -7.14 -104.75
CA SER A 304 -28.61 -7.18 -105.66
C SER A 304 -28.74 -8.29 -106.70
N GLN A 305 -29.13 -9.50 -106.27
CA GLN A 305 -29.41 -10.63 -107.17
C GLN A 305 -30.57 -10.31 -108.13
N ARG A 306 -31.66 -9.70 -107.64
CA ARG A 306 -32.78 -9.25 -108.49
C ARG A 306 -32.37 -8.15 -109.47
N PHE A 307 -31.49 -7.22 -109.08
CA PHE A 307 -30.95 -6.20 -109.99
C PHE A 307 -30.01 -6.81 -111.02
N ALA A 308 -29.17 -7.78 -110.67
CA ALA A 308 -28.34 -8.53 -111.61
C ALA A 308 -29.20 -9.35 -112.59
N GLY A 309 -30.28 -9.99 -112.10
CA GLY A 309 -31.29 -10.67 -112.89
C GLY A 309 -31.99 -9.71 -113.87
N MET A 310 -32.54 -8.60 -113.38
CA MET A 310 -33.17 -7.57 -114.21
C MET A 310 -32.19 -6.91 -115.20
N ALA A 311 -30.91 -6.74 -114.84
CA ALA A 311 -29.89 -6.22 -115.76
C ALA A 311 -29.61 -7.23 -116.89
N LYS A 312 -29.53 -8.53 -116.56
CA LYS A 312 -29.41 -9.61 -117.54
C LYS A 312 -30.66 -9.72 -118.42
N GLU A 313 -31.85 -9.60 -117.85
CA GLU A 313 -33.12 -9.56 -118.60
C GLU A 313 -33.22 -8.31 -119.47
N ARG A 314 -32.77 -7.13 -119.01
CA ARG A 314 -32.71 -5.90 -119.81
C ARG A 314 -31.70 -6.01 -120.95
N LEU A 315 -30.56 -6.66 -120.74
CA LEU A 315 -29.63 -6.99 -121.83
C LEU A 315 -30.29 -7.91 -122.87
N LEU A 316 -30.94 -8.99 -122.42
CA LEU A 316 -31.67 -9.91 -123.30
C LEU A 316 -32.85 -9.23 -124.03
N ALA A 317 -33.57 -8.33 -123.35
CA ALA A 317 -34.67 -7.56 -123.92
C ALA A 317 -34.21 -6.41 -124.83
N SER A 318 -32.99 -5.88 -124.65
CA SER A 318 -32.40 -4.86 -125.55
C SER A 318 -32.10 -5.40 -126.96
N HIS A 319 -32.13 -6.72 -127.15
CA HIS A 319 -32.12 -7.36 -128.47
C HIS A 319 -33.51 -7.46 -129.13
N ARG A 320 -34.56 -6.89 -128.51
CA ARG A 320 -35.91 -6.81 -129.08
C ARG A 320 -36.21 -5.35 -129.47
N PRO A 321 -36.38 -5.02 -130.77
CA PRO A 321 -36.76 -3.67 -131.16
C PRO A 321 -38.19 -3.38 -130.68
N ALA A 322 -38.33 -2.35 -129.84
CA ALA A 322 -39.61 -1.82 -129.40
C ALA A 322 -39.70 -0.35 -129.82
N GLU A 323 -40.53 -0.07 -130.82
CA GLU A 323 -40.80 1.31 -131.26
C GLU A 323 -41.64 2.06 -130.21
N PRO A 324 -41.44 3.38 -130.06
CA PRO A 324 -42.14 4.17 -129.05
C PRO A 324 -43.61 4.40 -129.44
N SER A 325 -44.48 3.52 -128.96
CA SER A 325 -45.94 3.71 -129.05
C SER A 325 -46.40 4.84 -128.09
N PRO A 326 -47.62 5.42 -128.26
CA PRO A 326 -48.13 6.44 -127.34
C PRO A 326 -48.26 5.97 -125.88
N ALA A 327 -48.27 4.66 -125.62
CA ALA A 327 -48.19 4.13 -124.26
C ALA A 327 -46.82 4.42 -123.59
N ALA A 328 -45.73 4.58 -124.36
CA ALA A 328 -44.42 4.97 -123.85
C ALA A 328 -44.41 6.44 -123.35
N LEU A 329 -45.22 7.32 -123.94
CA LEU A 329 -45.39 8.69 -123.42
C LEU A 329 -46.19 8.70 -122.12
N GLN A 330 -47.25 7.90 -122.01
CA GLN A 330 -47.97 7.71 -120.74
C GLN A 330 -47.10 7.02 -119.67
N ALA A 331 -46.23 6.09 -120.06
CA ALA A 331 -45.23 5.51 -119.18
C ALA A 331 -44.21 6.56 -118.70
N LEU A 332 -43.71 7.43 -119.59
CA LEU A 332 -42.84 8.55 -119.22
C LEU A 332 -43.54 9.59 -118.31
N GLU A 333 -44.85 9.80 -118.47
CA GLU A 333 -45.63 10.64 -117.54
C GLU A 333 -45.85 9.95 -116.18
N ALA A 334 -46.08 8.64 -116.16
CA ALA A 334 -46.15 7.84 -114.95
C ALA A 334 -44.80 7.79 -114.22
N GLU A 335 -43.68 7.63 -114.94
CA GLU A 335 -42.32 7.71 -114.43
C GLU A 335 -42.01 9.12 -113.89
N LYS A 336 -42.37 10.20 -114.62
CA LYS A 336 -42.28 11.57 -114.08
C LYS A 336 -43.11 11.75 -112.80
N ALA A 337 -44.28 11.14 -112.71
CA ALA A 337 -45.10 11.16 -111.50
C ALA A 337 -44.52 10.31 -110.36
N GLN A 338 -43.83 9.20 -110.66
CA GLN A 338 -43.07 8.40 -109.70
C GLN A 338 -41.83 9.17 -109.21
N LEU A 339 -41.00 9.72 -110.11
CA LEU A 339 -39.88 10.59 -109.79
C LEU A 339 -40.31 11.83 -108.98
N ALA A 340 -41.50 12.38 -109.22
CA ALA A 340 -42.06 13.46 -108.39
C ALA A 340 -42.46 12.99 -106.98
N LYS A 341 -42.92 11.74 -106.81
CA LYS A 341 -43.17 11.12 -105.49
C LYS A 341 -41.86 10.78 -104.78
N GLU A 342 -40.89 10.21 -105.48
CA GLU A 342 -39.55 9.89 -104.98
C GLU A 342 -38.80 11.17 -104.57
N ARG A 343 -38.84 12.24 -105.38
CA ARG A 343 -38.29 13.55 -105.01
C ARG A 343 -38.92 14.09 -103.73
N LYS A 344 -40.24 13.96 -103.55
CA LYS A 344 -40.94 14.34 -102.31
C LYS A 344 -40.56 13.43 -101.13
N PHE A 345 -40.37 12.14 -101.36
CA PHE A 345 -39.93 11.17 -100.35
C PHE A 345 -38.49 11.45 -99.91
N LEU A 346 -37.56 11.62 -100.85
CA LEU A 346 -36.16 11.99 -100.59
C LEU A 346 -36.05 13.36 -99.94
N GLN A 347 -36.89 14.34 -100.32
CA GLN A 347 -36.94 15.64 -99.65
C GLN A 347 -37.41 15.50 -98.19
N ARG A 348 -38.45 14.69 -97.92
CA ARG A 348 -38.87 14.36 -96.54
C ARG A 348 -37.79 13.60 -95.77
N ARG A 349 -37.13 12.64 -96.40
CA ARG A 349 -36.04 11.84 -95.83
C ARG A 349 -34.82 12.70 -95.49
N ALA A 350 -34.50 13.69 -96.33
CA ALA A 350 -33.44 14.66 -96.08
C ALA A 350 -33.79 15.56 -94.88
N ILE A 351 -35.03 16.03 -94.78
CA ILE A 351 -35.52 16.77 -93.59
C ILE A 351 -35.44 15.88 -92.34
N GLU A 352 -35.91 14.63 -92.41
CA GLU A 352 -35.88 13.65 -91.30
C GLU A 352 -34.44 13.32 -90.85
N VAL A 353 -33.45 13.36 -91.76
CA VAL A 353 -32.03 13.20 -91.44
C VAL A 353 -31.45 14.47 -90.82
N LEU A 354 -31.79 15.66 -91.33
CA LEU A 354 -31.36 16.95 -90.76
C LEU A 354 -31.95 17.17 -89.37
N GLU A 355 -33.22 16.81 -89.13
CA GLU A 355 -33.87 16.85 -87.81
C GLU A 355 -33.20 15.87 -86.83
N ARG A 356 -32.82 14.67 -87.27
CA ARG A 356 -32.01 13.76 -86.44
C ARG A 356 -30.62 14.30 -86.18
N GLU A 357 -29.97 14.92 -87.17
CA GLU A 357 -28.66 15.54 -86.99
C GLU A 357 -28.75 16.68 -85.96
N GLU A 358 -29.76 17.55 -86.06
CA GLU A 358 -30.06 18.59 -85.08
C GLU A 358 -30.29 17.99 -83.69
N GLN A 359 -31.13 16.96 -83.55
CA GLN A 359 -31.34 16.25 -82.28
C GLN A 359 -30.03 15.66 -81.71
N THR A 360 -29.14 15.12 -82.54
CA THR A 360 -27.83 14.62 -82.09
C THR A 360 -26.87 15.73 -81.69
N ARG A 361 -26.89 16.89 -82.38
CA ARG A 361 -26.13 18.09 -81.99
C ARG A 361 -26.64 18.65 -80.65
N ASP A 362 -27.96 18.65 -80.47
CA ASP A 362 -28.63 19.04 -79.23
C ASP A 362 -28.29 18.11 -78.06
N ALA A 363 -28.22 16.79 -78.33
CA ALA A 363 -27.79 15.79 -77.36
C ALA A 363 -26.30 15.93 -77.02
N ALA A 364 -25.43 16.17 -78.01
CA ALA A 364 -24.02 16.44 -77.81
C ALA A 364 -23.81 17.71 -76.98
N ALA A 365 -24.47 18.83 -77.30
CA ALA A 365 -24.41 20.06 -76.51
C ALA A 365 -24.89 19.87 -75.06
N LYS A 366 -25.89 19.01 -74.83
CA LYS A 366 -26.34 18.62 -73.47
C LYS A 366 -25.33 17.72 -72.75
N LEU A 367 -24.58 16.89 -73.47
CA LEU A 367 -23.46 16.11 -72.92
C LEU A 367 -22.26 16.99 -72.60
N ASP A 368 -21.84 17.88 -73.49
CA ASP A 368 -20.79 18.89 -73.24
C ASP A 368 -21.14 19.79 -72.05
N GLY A 369 -22.42 20.17 -71.93
CA GLY A 369 -22.95 20.89 -70.76
C GLY A 369 -22.87 20.09 -69.45
N ARG A 370 -23.03 18.76 -69.51
CA ARG A 370 -22.86 17.86 -68.35
C ARG A 370 -21.39 17.62 -68.04
N GLU A 371 -20.54 17.40 -69.04
CA GLU A 371 -19.09 17.26 -68.87
C GLU A 371 -18.47 18.53 -68.28
N SER A 372 -18.82 19.70 -68.80
CA SER A 372 -18.33 20.97 -68.24
C SER A 372 -18.86 21.23 -66.83
N ALA A 373 -20.05 20.74 -66.48
CA ALA A 373 -20.56 20.78 -65.10
C ALA A 373 -19.85 19.76 -64.18
N LEU A 374 -19.47 18.58 -64.69
CA LEU A 374 -18.66 17.60 -63.96
C LEU A 374 -17.24 18.12 -63.75
N ARG A 375 -16.56 18.62 -64.78
CA ARG A 375 -15.24 19.25 -64.67
C ARG A 375 -15.25 20.41 -63.67
N LYS A 376 -16.27 21.28 -63.68
CA LYS A 376 -16.43 22.31 -62.63
C LYS A 376 -16.56 21.73 -61.23
N ARG A 377 -17.27 20.60 -61.05
CA ARG A 377 -17.36 19.92 -59.74
C ARG A 377 -16.06 19.22 -59.35
N GLU A 378 -15.31 18.70 -60.31
CA GLU A 378 -13.97 18.15 -60.11
C GLU A 378 -12.99 19.27 -59.73
N ASP A 379 -13.03 20.42 -60.40
CA ASP A 379 -12.26 21.62 -60.05
C ASP A 379 -12.67 22.18 -58.68
N GLU A 380 -13.96 22.25 -58.35
CA GLU A 380 -14.46 22.66 -57.04
C GLU A 380 -14.05 21.67 -55.93
N ASN A 381 -14.07 20.36 -56.20
CA ASN A 381 -13.65 19.35 -55.24
C ASN A 381 -12.12 19.34 -55.09
N ALA A 382 -11.36 19.49 -56.17
CA ALA A 382 -9.90 19.66 -56.13
C ALA A 382 -9.51 20.96 -55.43
N ALA A 383 -10.28 22.04 -55.59
CA ALA A 383 -10.11 23.29 -54.84
C ALA A 383 -10.44 23.08 -53.35
N ARG A 384 -11.51 22.36 -53.00
CA ARG A 384 -11.82 21.98 -51.61
C ARG A 384 -10.77 21.06 -51.00
N GLU A 385 -10.24 20.11 -51.76
CA GLU A 385 -9.13 19.25 -51.32
C GLU A 385 -7.84 20.05 -51.15
N ALA A 386 -7.57 21.02 -52.03
CA ALA A 386 -6.46 21.95 -51.89
C ALA A 386 -6.67 22.93 -50.72
N GLU A 387 -7.90 23.36 -50.42
CA GLU A 387 -8.22 24.16 -49.22
C GLU A 387 -8.23 23.33 -47.94
N LEU A 388 -8.54 22.04 -47.99
CA LEU A 388 -8.36 21.11 -46.86
C LEU A 388 -6.88 20.77 -46.66
N ALA A 389 -6.09 20.70 -47.74
CA ALA A 389 -4.64 20.52 -47.67
C ALA A 389 -3.94 21.80 -47.18
N LYS A 390 -4.37 22.98 -47.63
CA LYS A 390 -3.93 24.28 -47.10
C LYS A 390 -4.44 24.49 -45.68
N GLY A 391 -5.65 24.11 -45.33
CA GLY A 391 -6.15 24.10 -43.96
C GLY A 391 -5.34 23.18 -43.05
N LYS A 392 -4.79 22.09 -43.58
CA LYS A 392 -3.78 21.24 -42.91
C LYS A 392 -2.36 21.84 -42.87
N ALA A 393 -2.06 22.90 -43.62
CA ALA A 393 -0.73 23.50 -43.74
C ALA A 393 -0.60 24.93 -43.18
N GLU A 394 -1.70 25.69 -43.15
CA GLU A 394 -1.83 27.05 -42.61
C GLU A 394 -2.54 27.08 -41.25
N ALA A 395 -3.11 25.96 -40.80
CA ALA A 395 -3.38 25.80 -39.37
C ALA A 395 -2.05 25.94 -38.61
N PRO A 396 -1.96 26.81 -37.59
CA PRO A 396 -0.77 26.89 -36.77
C PRO A 396 -0.55 25.53 -36.09
N THR A 397 0.70 25.10 -36.00
CA THR A 397 1.11 23.85 -35.35
C THR A 397 0.93 23.90 -33.83
N ALA A 398 -0.32 23.94 -33.36
CA ALA A 398 -0.72 23.07 -32.27
C ALA A 398 -0.74 21.66 -32.86
N ALA A 399 -0.06 20.70 -32.23
CA ALA A 399 0.44 19.55 -32.96
C ALA A 399 -0.43 18.27 -32.80
N PRO A 400 -1.16 17.75 -33.82
CA PRO A 400 -1.61 18.40 -35.04
C PRO A 400 -3.15 18.23 -35.30
N ALA A 401 -4.11 18.33 -34.39
CA ALA A 401 -4.17 18.51 -32.92
C ALA A 401 -3.75 17.34 -32.02
N ALA A 402 -3.98 16.11 -32.48
CA ALA A 402 -3.90 14.87 -31.71
C ALA A 402 -2.82 13.93 -32.26
N GLY A 403 -1.80 13.60 -31.47
CA GLY A 403 -0.69 12.75 -31.91
C GLY A 403 0.70 13.39 -32.06
N ALA A 404 0.93 14.68 -31.74
CA ALA A 404 2.25 15.31 -31.94
C ALA A 404 2.69 16.50 -31.03
N THR A 405 2.01 17.03 -30.02
CA THR A 405 0.76 16.63 -29.36
C THR A 405 1.03 15.49 -28.41
N ASP A 406 0.14 14.51 -28.40
CA ASP A 406 0.34 13.26 -27.66
C ASP A 406 1.70 12.61 -27.88
N LEU A 407 2.37 12.68 -29.04
CA LEU A 407 3.71 12.08 -29.14
C LEU A 407 4.79 12.88 -28.39
N ASP A 408 4.77 14.20 -28.39
CA ASP A 408 5.74 14.99 -27.60
C ASP A 408 5.34 15.09 -26.13
N ALA A 409 4.05 15.04 -25.80
CA ALA A 409 3.55 14.91 -24.43
C ALA A 409 3.83 13.51 -23.88
N ALA A 410 3.64 12.43 -24.66
CA ALA A 410 4.01 11.07 -24.29
C ALA A 410 5.53 10.84 -24.32
N ARG A 411 6.30 11.57 -25.14
CA ARG A 411 7.77 11.59 -25.02
C ARG A 411 8.20 12.29 -23.74
N ARG A 412 7.58 13.41 -23.35
CA ARG A 412 7.85 14.06 -22.06
C ARG A 412 7.38 13.23 -20.88
N ASP A 413 6.24 12.54 -20.97
CA ASP A 413 5.79 11.56 -19.97
C ASP A 413 6.74 10.36 -19.92
N LEU A 414 7.18 9.82 -21.05
CA LEU A 414 8.20 8.77 -21.11
C LEU A 414 9.53 9.25 -20.52
N GLU A 415 10.02 10.44 -20.84
CA GLU A 415 11.23 11.02 -20.25
C GLU A 415 11.07 11.25 -18.74
N HIS A 416 9.90 11.71 -18.29
CA HIS A 416 9.60 11.92 -16.88
C HIS A 416 9.50 10.58 -16.13
N ARG A 417 8.85 9.56 -16.72
CA ARG A 417 8.77 8.21 -16.18
C ARG A 417 10.12 7.50 -16.23
N VAL A 418 10.92 7.70 -17.26
CA VAL A 418 12.31 7.23 -17.34
C VAL A 418 13.16 7.89 -16.26
N LYS A 419 13.02 9.20 -16.01
CA LYS A 419 13.65 9.86 -14.85
C LYS A 419 13.19 9.28 -13.52
N ILE A 420 11.89 9.06 -13.33
CA ILE A 420 11.37 8.42 -12.10
C ILE A 420 11.91 6.99 -11.94
N ILE A 421 12.03 6.22 -13.03
CA ILE A 421 12.57 4.86 -13.01
C ILE A 421 14.08 4.87 -12.75
N GLN A 422 14.84 5.77 -13.38
CA GLN A 422 16.27 5.96 -13.14
C GLN A 422 16.52 6.38 -11.69
N GLN A 423 15.74 7.33 -11.17
CA GLN A 423 15.87 7.80 -9.79
C GLN A 423 15.49 6.70 -8.79
N LYS A 424 14.41 5.93 -9.04
CA LYS A 424 14.09 4.74 -8.25
C LYS A 424 15.17 3.65 -8.34
N ALA A 425 15.84 3.50 -9.48
CA ALA A 425 16.94 2.55 -9.62
C ALA A 425 18.18 2.98 -8.82
N LEU A 426 18.49 4.29 -8.79
CA LEU A 426 19.52 4.86 -7.93
C LEU A 426 19.16 4.74 -6.45
N ASP A 427 17.92 5.07 -6.07
CA ASP A 427 17.42 4.90 -4.70
C ASP A 427 17.51 3.42 -4.25
N LEU A 428 17.20 2.47 -5.14
CA LEU A 428 17.31 1.04 -4.87
C LEU A 428 18.77 0.59 -4.75
N LEU A 429 19.69 1.08 -5.58
CA LEU A 429 21.13 0.83 -5.45
C LEU A 429 21.69 1.39 -4.14
N GLU A 430 21.33 2.62 -3.77
CA GLU A 430 21.67 3.18 -2.45
C GLU A 430 21.10 2.34 -1.30
N ARG A 431 19.87 1.83 -1.45
CA ARG A 431 19.26 0.96 -0.43
C ARG A 431 19.97 -0.38 -0.34
N GLU A 432 20.40 -0.94 -1.47
CA GLU A 432 21.19 -2.17 -1.51
C GLU A 432 22.58 -1.94 -0.89
N GLU A 433 23.25 -0.82 -1.18
CA GLU A 433 24.51 -0.46 -0.51
C GLU A 433 24.33 -0.29 1.01
N ARG A 434 23.26 0.37 1.45
CA ARG A 434 22.95 0.50 2.89
C ARG A 434 22.66 -0.86 3.52
N LEU A 435 22.03 -1.78 2.80
CA LEU A 435 21.81 -3.15 3.26
C LEU A 435 23.10 -3.97 3.27
N ARG A 436 23.99 -3.83 2.28
CA ARG A 436 25.32 -4.45 2.27
C ARG A 436 26.21 -3.92 3.39
N LYS A 437 26.19 -2.61 3.66
CA LYS A 437 26.89 -1.99 4.81
C LYS A 437 26.36 -2.54 6.13
N ARG A 438 25.04 -2.63 6.31
CA ARG A 438 24.42 -3.26 7.49
C ARG A 438 24.72 -4.76 7.60
N ALA A 439 24.77 -5.50 6.49
CA ALA A 439 25.15 -6.90 6.48
C ALA A 439 26.62 -7.08 6.91
N ALA A 440 27.53 -6.24 6.42
CA ALA A 440 28.92 -6.21 6.85
C ALA A 440 29.10 -5.76 8.31
N GLU A 441 28.29 -4.81 8.80
CA GLU A 441 28.25 -4.44 10.23
C GLU A 441 27.73 -5.60 11.10
N ILE A 442 26.73 -6.35 10.64
CA ILE A 442 26.23 -7.56 11.30
C ILE A 442 27.30 -8.66 11.28
N GLU A 443 27.98 -8.88 10.16
CA GLU A 443 29.08 -9.85 10.04
C GLU A 443 30.30 -9.46 10.90
N GLU A 444 30.63 -8.16 11.01
CA GLU A 444 31.61 -7.66 11.98
C GLU A 444 31.14 -7.86 13.43
N MET A 445 29.86 -7.68 13.74
CA MET A 445 29.31 -7.94 15.07
C MET A 445 29.33 -9.44 15.39
N GLU A 446 28.96 -10.30 14.44
CA GLU A 446 28.98 -11.76 14.56
C GLU A 446 30.40 -12.30 14.68
N THR A 447 31.37 -11.78 13.92
CA THR A 447 32.79 -12.15 14.07
C THR A 447 33.38 -11.62 15.38
N ARG A 448 33.05 -10.42 15.84
CA ARG A 448 33.45 -9.92 17.16
C ARG A 448 32.84 -10.78 18.29
N LEU A 449 31.58 -11.19 18.16
CA LEU A 449 30.93 -12.10 19.12
C LEU A 449 31.52 -13.51 19.06
N GLY A 450 31.83 -14.04 17.87
CA GLY A 450 32.44 -15.34 17.65
C GLY A 450 33.88 -15.44 18.17
N VAL A 451 34.71 -14.42 17.90
CA VAL A 451 36.07 -14.31 18.46
C VAL A 451 36.02 -14.16 19.99
N ARG A 452 35.05 -13.42 20.52
CA ARG A 452 34.83 -13.31 21.98
C ARG A 452 34.30 -14.61 22.60
N ALA A 453 33.64 -15.47 21.82
CA ALA A 453 33.21 -16.80 22.22
C ALA A 453 34.31 -17.87 22.11
N SER A 454 35.31 -17.70 21.23
CA SER A 454 36.47 -18.60 21.11
C SER A 454 37.74 -18.11 21.83
N SER A 455 37.63 -17.03 22.62
CA SER A 455 38.72 -16.46 23.45
C SER A 455 38.51 -16.74 24.95
N LYS A 456 37.60 -17.66 25.29
CA LYS A 456 37.49 -18.33 26.58
C LYS A 456 37.85 -19.80 26.40
#